data_AF-A0A1I1EEY0-F1
#
_entry.id   AF-A0A1I1EEY0-F1
#
_cell.length_a   1.000
_cell.length_b   1.000
_cell.length_c   1.000
_cell.angle_alpha   90.00
_cell.angle_beta   90.00
_cell.angle_gamma   90.00
#
_symmetry.space_group_name_H-M   'P 1'
#
loop_
_entity.id
_entity.type
_entity.pdbx_description
1 polymer ?
#
loop_
_entity_poly.entity_id
_entity_poly.type
_entity_poly.pdbx_seq_one_letter_code
_entity_poly.pdbx_strand_id
1 'polypeptide(L)'
;MTLGTWGATALVLPDDEEHVFPHWVSPATIHAEVGDGDVQIQRRNATGDDWTTIETLSEDCSRILDVKNMPAMRILPTGSAQFMVVWAKNGA
;
A
#
# COMPACT_ATOMS: atom_id res chain seq x y z
N MET A 1 4.46 -4.09 -9.28
CA MET A 1 4.72 -5.25 -8.40
C MET A 1 3.44 -6.06 -8.29
N THR A 2 3.52 -7.38 -8.18
CA THR A 2 2.36 -8.25 -7.91
C THR A 2 2.20 -8.48 -6.40
N LEU A 3 0.96 -8.59 -5.92
CA LEU A 3 0.67 -8.94 -4.52
C LEU A 3 1.31 -10.29 -4.14
N GLY A 4 1.71 -10.42 -2.87
CA GLY A 4 2.33 -11.63 -2.32
C GLY A 4 3.82 -11.80 -2.65
N THR A 5 4.44 -10.82 -3.31
CA THR A 5 5.88 -10.84 -3.64
C THR A 5 6.56 -9.59 -3.08
N TRP A 6 7.79 -9.72 -2.59
CA TRP A 6 8.63 -8.58 -2.24
C TRP A 6 9.03 -7.77 -3.48
N GLY A 7 9.13 -6.45 -3.32
CA GLY A 7 9.77 -5.62 -4.33
C GLY A 7 9.90 -4.14 -3.94
N ALA A 8 10.57 -3.39 -4.81
CA ALA A 8 10.94 -1.99 -4.62
C ALA A 8 10.26 -1.04 -5.63
N THR A 9 9.17 -1.46 -6.26
CA THR A 9 8.39 -0.63 -7.19
C THR A 9 7.09 -0.23 -6.53
N ALA A 10 6.63 1.00 -6.80
CA ALA A 10 5.34 1.46 -6.29
C ALA A 10 4.21 0.48 -6.63
N LEU A 11 3.30 0.31 -5.68
CA LEU A 11 2.07 -0.45 -5.82
C LEU A 11 0.88 0.49 -5.62
N VAL A 12 -0.09 0.45 -6.52
CA VAL A 12 -1.33 1.24 -6.44
C VAL A 12 -2.50 0.30 -6.16
N LEU A 13 -3.38 0.70 -5.24
CA LEU A 13 -4.45 -0.10 -4.66
C LEU A 13 -5.71 0.78 -4.47
N PRO A 14 -6.83 0.56 -5.18
CA PRO A 14 -6.96 -0.37 -6.28
C PRO A 14 -6.14 0.12 -7.48
N ASP A 15 -5.92 -0.74 -8.49
CA ASP A 15 -5.17 -0.33 -9.69
C ASP A 15 -5.92 0.71 -10.53
N ASP A 16 -5.30 1.20 -11.61
CA ASP A 16 -5.88 2.27 -12.43
C ASP A 16 -7.18 1.87 -13.17
N GLU A 17 -7.57 0.59 -13.18
CA GLU A 17 -8.85 0.14 -13.72
C GLU A 17 -9.97 0.18 -12.66
N GLU A 18 -9.61 0.00 -11.39
CA GLU A 18 -10.51 0.05 -10.24
C GLU A 18 -10.44 1.42 -9.52
N HIS A 19 -11.45 2.26 -9.73
CA HIS A 19 -11.39 3.64 -9.24
C HIS A 19 -11.58 3.76 -7.71
N VAL A 20 -12.13 2.73 -7.06
CA VAL A 20 -12.40 2.72 -5.60
C VAL A 20 -12.47 1.29 -5.08
N PHE A 21 -11.99 1.06 -3.86
CA PHE A 21 -12.17 -0.24 -3.21
C PHE A 21 -13.62 -0.47 -2.77
N PRO A 22 -14.17 -1.69 -2.92
CA PRO A 22 -15.49 -2.04 -2.42
C PRO A 22 -15.61 -1.86 -0.90
N HIS A 23 -16.85 -1.62 -0.43
CA HIS A 23 -17.14 -1.48 1.00
C HIS A 23 -16.84 -2.72 1.85
N TRP A 24 -16.70 -3.88 1.19
CA TRP A 24 -16.49 -5.20 1.80
C TRP A 24 -15.09 -5.75 1.53
N VAL A 25 -14.15 -4.96 1.00
CA VAL A 25 -12.78 -5.44 0.77
C VAL A 25 -12.11 -5.77 2.11
N SER A 26 -11.46 -6.93 2.15
CA SER A 26 -10.67 -7.33 3.32
C SER A 26 -9.45 -6.42 3.47
N PRO A 27 -9.01 -6.11 4.70
CA PRO A 27 -7.76 -5.39 4.90
C PRO A 27 -6.56 -6.12 4.26
N ALA A 28 -5.60 -5.35 3.78
CA ALA A 28 -4.30 -5.90 3.37
C ALA A 28 -3.35 -5.90 4.58
N THR A 29 -2.32 -6.74 4.54
CA THR A 29 -1.17 -6.65 5.42
C THR A 29 0.04 -6.26 4.59
N ILE A 30 0.75 -5.22 5.02
CA ILE A 30 2.02 -4.81 4.46
C ILE A 30 3.15 -5.29 5.38
N HIS A 31 4.16 -5.89 4.78
CA HIS A 31 5.46 -6.14 5.38
C HIS A 31 6.45 -5.19 4.72
N ALA A 32 7.22 -4.45 5.50
CA ALA A 32 8.18 -3.47 5.01
C ALA A 32 9.58 -3.78 5.56
N GLU A 33 10.57 -3.70 4.68
CA GLU A 33 12.00 -3.68 4.99
C GLU A 33 12.56 -2.37 4.43
N VAL A 34 12.91 -1.43 5.32
CA VAL A 34 13.15 -0.03 4.93
C VAL A 34 14.58 0.24 4.49
N GLY A 35 15.55 -0.57 4.95
CA GLY A 35 16.95 -0.40 4.60
C GLY A 35 17.48 1.00 4.95
N ASP A 36 17.98 1.73 3.95
CA ASP A 36 18.42 3.13 4.05
C ASP A 36 17.36 4.16 3.60
N GLY A 37 16.16 3.71 3.26
CA GLY A 37 15.03 4.54 2.82
C GLY A 37 13.81 4.40 3.72
N ASP A 38 12.63 4.61 3.14
CA ASP A 38 11.33 4.50 3.80
C ASP A 38 10.32 3.81 2.89
N VAL A 39 9.24 3.29 3.47
CA VAL A 39 8.02 2.94 2.72
C VAL A 39 6.93 3.96 3.02
N GLN A 40 6.59 4.77 2.02
CA GLN A 40 5.54 5.78 2.13
C GLN A 40 4.19 5.21 1.71
N ILE A 41 3.20 5.34 2.58
CA ILE A 41 1.81 5.04 2.27
C ILE A 41 1.14 6.37 1.91
N GLN A 42 0.59 6.42 0.70
CA GLN A 42 0.01 7.61 0.13
C GLN A 42 -1.42 7.36 -0.28
N ARG A 43 -2.23 8.42 -0.28
CA ARG A 43 -3.63 8.40 -0.70
C ARG A 43 -3.83 9.40 -1.82
N ARG A 44 -4.62 9.02 -2.82
CA ARG A 44 -5.03 9.91 -3.90
C ARG A 44 -5.89 11.03 -3.33
N ASN A 45 -5.61 12.26 -3.73
CA ASN A 45 -6.37 13.43 -3.31
C ASN A 45 -7.81 13.38 -3.86
N ALA A 46 -8.68 14.29 -3.40
CA ALA A 46 -10.08 14.31 -3.83
C ALA A 46 -10.28 14.67 -5.31
N THR A 47 -9.31 15.34 -5.95
CA THR A 47 -9.39 15.69 -7.38
C THR A 47 -8.99 14.52 -8.29
N GLY A 48 -8.26 13.53 -7.74
CA GLY A 48 -7.78 12.37 -8.46
C GLY A 48 -6.39 12.55 -9.10
N ASP A 49 -5.78 13.73 -8.99
CA ASP A 49 -4.57 14.06 -9.76
C ASP A 49 -3.28 13.87 -8.96
N ASP A 50 -3.33 14.07 -7.64
CA ASP A 50 -2.14 14.04 -6.78
C ASP A 50 -2.21 12.96 -5.71
N TRP A 51 -1.02 12.63 -5.18
CA TRP A 51 -0.83 11.70 -4.08
C TRP A 51 -0.34 12.45 -2.85
N THR A 52 -0.92 12.16 -1.69
CA THR A 52 -0.51 12.72 -0.40
C THR A 52 -0.02 11.60 0.51
N THR A 53 1.19 11.72 1.05
CA THR A 53 1.69 10.78 2.07
C THR A 53 0.86 10.92 3.35
N ILE A 54 0.26 9.81 3.78
CA ILE A 54 -0.55 9.72 5.00
C ILE A 54 0.21 9.02 6.13
N GLU A 55 1.20 8.20 5.78
CA GLU A 55 2.04 7.48 6.73
C GLU A 55 3.40 7.17 6.09
N THR A 56 4.44 7.19 6.91
CA THR A 56 5.80 6.79 6.52
C THR A 56 6.25 5.70 7.47
N LEU A 57 6.66 4.56 6.92
CA LEU A 57 7.29 3.47 7.65
C LEU A 57 8.80 3.64 7.52
N SER A 58 9.46 4.03 8.62
CA SER A 58 10.91 4.28 8.70
C SER A 58 11.67 3.20 9.48
N GLU A 59 10.99 2.12 9.84
CA GLU A 59 11.57 0.94 10.47
C GLU A 59 10.92 -0.32 9.87
N ASP A 60 11.69 -1.42 9.84
CA ASP A 60 11.19 -2.72 9.42
C ASP A 60 9.97 -3.11 10.26
N CYS A 61 8.85 -3.39 9.60
CA CYS A 61 7.61 -3.64 10.31
C CYS A 61 6.60 -4.47 9.52
N SER A 62 5.53 -4.85 10.22
CA SER A 62 4.33 -5.42 9.60
C SER A 62 3.11 -4.69 10.13
N ARG A 63 2.21 -4.30 9.22
CA ARG A 63 1.04 -3.48 9.52
C ARG A 63 -0.17 -3.92 8.72
N ILE A 64 -1.34 -3.76 9.33
CA ILE A 64 -2.62 -3.92 8.62
C ILE A 64 -2.93 -2.59 7.94
N LEU A 65 -3.21 -2.66 6.64
CA LEU A 65 -3.66 -1.56 5.82
C LEU A 65 -5.16 -1.69 5.58
N ASP A 66 -5.94 -0.81 6.22
CA ASP A 66 -7.38 -0.73 5.95
C ASP A 66 -7.61 0.09 4.68
N VAL A 67 -8.00 -0.60 3.61
CA VAL A 67 -8.21 -0.02 2.28
C VAL A 67 -9.70 0.11 1.93
N LYS A 68 -10.61 -0.27 2.84
CA LYS A 68 -12.06 -0.25 2.57
C LYS A 68 -12.60 1.17 2.47
N ASN A 69 -13.48 1.43 1.51
CA ASN A 69 -14.07 2.75 1.27
C ASN A 69 -13.05 3.90 1.15
N MET A 70 -11.81 3.57 0.77
CA MET A 70 -10.76 4.56 0.58
C MET A 70 -10.62 4.87 -0.92
N PRO A 71 -10.33 6.14 -1.28
CA PRO A 71 -9.70 6.48 -2.55
C PRO A 71 -8.45 5.62 -2.76
N ALA A 72 -8.01 5.51 -4.01
CA ALA A 72 -6.80 4.77 -4.33
C ALA A 72 -5.63 5.16 -3.43
N MET A 73 -4.88 4.15 -3.02
CA MET A 73 -3.71 4.21 -2.17
C MET A 73 -2.49 3.81 -3.00
N ARG A 74 -1.35 4.42 -2.71
CA ARG A 74 -0.07 4.09 -3.32
C ARG A 74 0.93 3.81 -2.22
N ILE A 75 1.58 2.66 -2.32
CA ILE A 75 2.71 2.29 -1.47
C ILE A 75 3.96 2.55 -2.29
N LEU A 76 4.80 3.47 -1.82
CA LEU A 76 5.97 3.96 -2.53
C LEU A 76 7.22 3.75 -1.66
N PRO A 77 8.09 2.79 -2.00
CA PRO A 77 9.39 2.66 -1.37
C PRO A 77 10.34 3.75 -1.90
N THR A 78 11.26 4.18 -1.04
CA THR A 78 12.36 5.08 -1.38
C THR A 78 13.70 4.41 -1.07
N GLY A 79 14.81 4.90 -1.65
CA GLY A 79 16.13 4.32 -1.40
C GLY A 79 16.19 2.83 -1.74
N SER A 80 16.72 2.03 -0.80
CA SER A 80 16.74 0.56 -0.87
C SER A 80 15.52 -0.14 -0.25
N ALA A 81 14.50 0.61 0.19
CA ALA A 81 13.33 0.03 0.83
C ALA A 81 12.60 -0.94 -0.12
N GLN A 82 12.09 -2.03 0.46
CA GLN A 82 11.22 -2.97 -0.22
C GLN A 82 10.03 -3.33 0.67
N PHE A 83 8.96 -3.79 0.04
CA PHE A 83 7.76 -4.20 0.75
C PHE A 83 7.10 -5.37 0.05
N MET A 84 6.23 -6.05 0.79
CA MET A 84 5.34 -7.08 0.31
C MET A 84 3.94 -6.79 0.84
N VAL A 85 2.93 -6.84 -0.03
CA VAL A 85 1.52 -6.72 0.37
C VAL A 85 0.81 -8.04 0.14
N VAL A 86 0.13 -8.52 1.16
CA VAL A 86 -0.70 -9.72 1.12
C VAL A 86 -2.10 -9.36 1.58
N TRP A 87 -3.12 -9.78 0.84
CA TRP A 87 -4.48 -9.71 1.35
C TRP A 87 -4.57 -10.59 2.59
N ALA A 88 -5.22 -10.09 3.65
CA ALA A 88 -5.64 -10.99 4.71
C ALA A 88 -6.53 -12.04 4.04
N LYS A 89 -6.06 -13.30 3.96
CA LYS A 89 -6.95 -14.40 3.58
C LYS A 89 -8.15 -14.26 4.49
N ASN A 90 -9.34 -14.03 3.93
CA ASN A 90 -10.57 -14.34 4.64
C ASN A 90 -10.39 -15.78 5.12
N GLY A 91 -10.31 -15.96 6.44
CA GLY A 91 -10.15 -17.28 7.03
C GLY A 91 -11.28 -18.18 6.51
N ALA A 92 -10.86 -19.35 6.02
CA ALA A 92 -11.63 -20.58 5.78
C ALA A 92 -13.12 -20.45 5.40
#